data_AF-A0A819KTW8-F1
#
_entry.id   AF-A0A819KTW8-F1
#
_cell.length_a   1.000
_cell.length_b   1.000
_cell.length_c   1.000
_cell.angle_alpha   90.00
_cell.angle_beta   90.00
_cell.angle_gamma   90.00
#
_symmetry.space_group_name_H-M   'P 1'
#
loop_
_entity.id
_entity.type
_entity.pdbx_description
1 polymer ?
#
loop_
_entity_poly.entity_id
_entity_poly.type
_entity_poly.pdbx_seq_one_letter_code
_entity_poly.pdbx_strand_id
1 'polypeptide(L)'
;MEGTQLLYKNNQDFLSLSANDRSVLLNNTIKYTTGLSTNFIYHLIGLLSYPAFYYTVALITHPSIEPAAKCLAKIIQFDIIVMKLFLAIVSFSTINYTTYSNIPPINVLNIKQVLDIQDKYIELLWRYLLYKYNYAQAVTCCMNMIRCLFVVTEGISKSDNLQFINDKVKHLIEDTEQSLNLND
;
A
#
# COMPACT_ATOMS: atom_id res chain seq x y z
N MET A 1 4.76 -12.22 1.22
CA MET A 1 5.95 -11.36 1.00
C MET A 1 6.66 -11.66 -0.33
N GLU A 2 6.65 -12.91 -0.83
CA GLU A 2 7.31 -13.28 -2.11
C GLU A 2 6.69 -12.67 -3.38
N GLY A 3 5.36 -12.49 -3.43
CA GLY A 3 4.67 -12.00 -4.64
C GLY A 3 5.02 -10.56 -5.02
N THR A 4 5.12 -9.66 -4.04
CA THR A 4 5.56 -8.27 -4.26
C THR A 4 7.03 -8.22 -4.65
N GLN A 5 7.89 -9.05 -4.05
CA GLN A 5 9.32 -9.14 -4.41
C GLN A 5 9.56 -9.61 -5.86
N LEU A 6 8.70 -10.46 -6.41
CA LEU A 6 8.81 -10.93 -7.80
C LEU A 6 8.56 -9.80 -8.82
N LEU A 7 7.63 -8.89 -8.50
CA LEU A 7 7.31 -7.71 -9.31
C LEU A 7 8.54 -6.81 -9.46
N TYR A 8 9.31 -6.63 -8.38
CA TYR A 8 10.54 -5.84 -8.39
C TYR A 8 11.75 -6.58 -9.00
N LYS A 9 11.83 -7.91 -8.88
CA LYS A 9 12.95 -8.70 -9.43
C LYS A 9 12.98 -8.77 -10.96
N ASN A 10 11.82 -8.75 -11.61
CA ASN A 10 11.72 -8.95 -13.06
C ASN A 10 11.40 -7.66 -13.85
N ASN A 11 11.09 -6.56 -13.17
CA ASN A 11 10.78 -5.29 -13.82
C ASN A 11 12.06 -4.56 -14.25
N GLN A 12 12.30 -4.50 -15.56
CA GLN A 12 13.50 -3.86 -16.11
C GLN A 12 13.55 -2.36 -15.82
N ASP A 13 12.40 -1.67 -15.76
CA ASP A 13 12.36 -0.26 -15.38
C ASP A 13 12.83 -0.09 -13.93
N PHE A 14 12.43 -0.99 -13.02
CA PHE A 14 12.93 -0.99 -11.63
C PHE A 14 14.42 -1.32 -11.55
N LEU A 15 14.88 -2.34 -12.28
CA LEU A 15 16.29 -2.73 -12.31
C LEU A 15 17.21 -1.66 -12.93
N SER A 16 16.66 -0.76 -13.75
CA SER A 16 17.40 0.36 -14.33
C SER A 16 17.78 1.45 -13.30
N LEU A 17 17.17 1.42 -12.11
CA LEU A 17 17.46 2.36 -11.02
C LEU A 17 18.68 1.92 -10.20
N SER A 18 19.31 2.89 -9.54
CA SER A 18 20.40 2.62 -8.61
C SER A 18 19.93 1.69 -7.47
N ALA A 19 20.85 0.91 -6.88
CA ALA A 19 20.50 0.06 -5.74
C ALA A 19 19.91 0.85 -4.56
N ASN A 20 20.40 2.07 -4.34
CA ASN A 20 19.89 2.97 -3.31
C ASN A 20 18.45 3.41 -3.62
N ASP A 21 18.19 3.92 -4.83
CA ASP A 21 16.86 4.39 -5.22
C ASP A 21 15.83 3.25 -5.19
N ARG A 22 16.23 2.05 -5.61
CA ARG A 22 15.40 0.84 -5.49
C ARG A 22 15.02 0.54 -4.04
N SER A 23 15.98 0.60 -3.12
CA SER A 23 15.73 0.37 -1.70
C SER A 23 14.79 1.42 -1.10
N VAL A 24 15.00 2.69 -1.45
CA VAL A 24 14.17 3.81 -0.99
C VAL A 24 12.73 3.67 -1.50
N LEU A 25 12.55 3.42 -2.80
CA LEU A 25 11.23 3.22 -3.38
C LEU A 25 10.52 2.02 -2.77
N LEU A 26 11.22 0.91 -2.60
CA LEU A 26 10.66 -0.28 -1.98
C LEU A 26 10.19 0.04 -0.56
N ASN A 27 11.03 0.66 0.26
CA ASN A 27 10.69 1.02 1.63
C ASN A 27 9.46 1.94 1.70
N ASN A 28 9.37 2.91 0.79
CA ASN A 28 8.29 3.90 0.78
C ASN A 28 6.97 3.31 0.24
N THR A 29 7.02 2.37 -0.70
CA THR A 29 5.82 1.92 -1.44
C THR A 29 5.32 0.54 -1.04
N ILE A 30 6.12 -0.28 -0.35
CA ILE A 30 5.82 -1.69 -0.08
C ILE A 30 4.52 -1.90 0.71
N LYS A 31 4.23 -1.05 1.70
CA LYS A 31 2.99 -1.15 2.50
C LYS A 31 1.75 -0.94 1.62
N TYR A 32 1.78 0.07 0.75
CA TYR A 32 0.67 0.40 -0.15
C TYR A 32 0.48 -0.67 -1.23
N THR A 33 1.56 -1.08 -1.90
CA THR A 33 1.50 -2.12 -2.94
C THR A 33 1.06 -3.46 -2.37
N THR A 34 1.51 -3.82 -1.16
CA THR A 34 1.07 -5.03 -0.46
C THR A 34 -0.39 -4.93 -0.04
N GLY A 35 -0.83 -3.80 0.52
CA GLY A 35 -2.23 -3.58 0.89
C GLY A 35 -3.18 -3.72 -0.30
N LEU A 36 -2.86 -3.06 -1.41
CA LEU A 36 -3.64 -3.14 -2.65
C LEU A 36 -3.65 -4.55 -3.26
N SER A 37 -2.47 -5.16 -3.42
CA SER A 37 -2.36 -6.50 -4.04
C SER A 37 -3.04 -7.59 -3.22
N THR A 38 -2.93 -7.53 -1.89
CA THR A 38 -3.55 -8.49 -0.98
C THR A 38 -5.08 -8.40 -1.05
N ASN A 39 -5.64 -7.18 -1.00
CA ASN A 39 -7.09 -6.99 -1.15
C ASN A 39 -7.59 -7.44 -2.53
N PHE A 40 -6.81 -7.22 -3.58
CA PHE A 40 -7.16 -7.70 -4.92
C PHE A 40 -7.18 -9.23 -4.98
N ILE A 41 -6.19 -9.91 -4.41
CA ILE A 41 -6.15 -11.37 -4.35
C ILE A 41 -7.35 -11.90 -3.55
N TYR A 42 -7.65 -11.30 -2.39
CA TYR A 42 -8.82 -11.67 -1.59
C TYR A 42 -10.14 -11.50 -2.35
N HIS A 43 -10.24 -10.46 -3.16
CA HIS A 43 -11.39 -10.27 -4.05
C HIS A 43 -11.47 -11.39 -5.10
N LEU A 44 -10.36 -11.69 -5.78
CA LEU A 44 -10.30 -12.71 -6.83
C LEU A 44 -10.66 -14.12 -6.33
N ILE A 45 -10.23 -14.48 -5.13
CA ILE A 45 -10.55 -15.80 -4.54
C ILE A 45 -11.92 -15.83 -3.85
N GLY A 46 -12.69 -14.72 -3.91
CA GLY A 46 -14.02 -14.61 -3.31
C GLY A 46 -14.02 -14.45 -1.78
N LEU A 47 -12.87 -14.29 -1.14
CA LEU A 47 -12.75 -14.22 0.32
C LEU A 47 -13.48 -13.01 0.91
N LEU A 48 -13.50 -11.88 0.19
CA LEU A 48 -14.19 -10.66 0.60
C LEU A 48 -15.73 -10.78 0.61
N SER A 49 -16.28 -11.85 0.05
CA SER A 49 -17.72 -12.13 0.08
C SER A 49 -18.18 -12.79 1.38
N TYR A 50 -17.25 -13.27 2.21
CA TYR A 50 -17.57 -13.99 3.44
C TYR A 50 -17.58 -13.05 4.66
N PRO A 51 -18.70 -12.94 5.41
CA PRO A 51 -18.76 -12.12 6.61
C PRO A 51 -17.70 -12.47 7.68
N ALA A 52 -17.37 -13.77 7.79
CA ALA A 52 -16.36 -14.27 8.73
C ALA A 52 -14.96 -13.72 8.45
N PHE A 53 -14.65 -13.34 7.20
CA PHE A 53 -13.39 -12.69 6.86
C PHE A 53 -13.25 -11.36 7.60
N TYR A 54 -14.27 -10.51 7.57
CA TYR A 54 -14.24 -9.20 8.21
C TYR A 54 -14.13 -9.30 9.73
N TYR A 55 -14.84 -10.26 10.34
CA TYR A 55 -14.70 -10.56 11.75
C TYR A 55 -13.27 -10.98 12.12
N THR A 56 -12.68 -11.87 11.31
CA THR A 56 -11.30 -12.34 11.53
C THR A 56 -10.28 -11.21 11.36
N VAL A 57 -10.45 -10.35 10.35
CA VAL A 57 -9.59 -9.16 10.16
C VAL A 57 -9.70 -8.22 11.37
N ALA A 58 -10.90 -7.95 11.85
CA ALA A 58 -11.12 -7.11 13.03
C ALA A 58 -10.44 -7.68 14.29
N LEU A 59 -10.46 -9.01 14.44
CA LEU A 59 -9.86 -9.72 15.59
C LEU A 59 -8.33 -9.77 15.53
N ILE A 60 -7.74 -9.97 14.34
CA ILE A 60 -6.28 -10.07 14.17
C ILE A 60 -5.61 -8.70 14.14
N THR A 61 -6.28 -7.69 13.59
CA THR A 61 -5.70 -6.34 13.42
C THR A 61 -6.25 -5.37 14.44
N HIS A 62 -7.37 -4.72 14.13
CA HIS A 62 -8.12 -3.88 15.04
C HIS A 62 -9.53 -3.66 14.44
N PRO A 63 -10.60 -3.55 15.26
CA PRO A 63 -11.96 -3.33 14.76
C PRO A 63 -12.12 -2.10 13.86
N SER A 64 -11.28 -1.08 14.05
CA SER A 64 -11.29 0.14 13.21
C SER A 64 -10.86 -0.06 11.75
N ILE A 65 -10.29 -1.21 11.41
CA ILE A 65 -9.84 -1.58 10.05
C ILE A 65 -10.96 -2.24 9.25
N GLU A 66 -11.93 -2.85 9.91
CA GLU A 66 -13.05 -3.57 9.28
C GLU A 66 -13.84 -2.69 8.27
N PRO A 67 -14.21 -1.44 8.58
CA PRO A 67 -14.93 -0.58 7.64
C PRO A 67 -14.12 -0.27 6.38
N ALA A 68 -12.81 -0.08 6.52
CA ALA A 68 -11.90 0.16 5.40
C ALA A 68 -11.81 -1.08 4.49
N ALA A 69 -11.69 -2.27 5.07
CA ALA A 69 -11.70 -3.53 4.32
C ALA A 69 -13.02 -3.74 3.56
N LYS A 70 -14.17 -3.47 4.20
CA LYS A 70 -15.50 -3.54 3.55
C LYS A 70 -15.65 -2.51 2.43
N CYS A 71 -15.08 -1.32 2.60
CA CYS A 71 -15.08 -0.30 1.56
C CYS A 71 -14.25 -0.75 0.35
N LEU A 72 -13.02 -1.22 0.58
CA LEU A 72 -12.12 -1.73 -0.45
C LEU A 72 -12.75 -2.87 -1.27
N ALA A 73 -13.42 -3.81 -0.59
CA ALA A 73 -14.09 -4.93 -1.25
C ALA A 73 -15.14 -4.51 -2.29
N LYS A 74 -15.79 -3.35 -2.08
CA LYS A 74 -16.80 -2.83 -3.01
C LYS A 74 -16.20 -2.13 -4.23
N ILE A 75 -15.02 -1.54 -4.08
CA ILE A 75 -14.41 -0.68 -5.10
C ILE A 75 -13.34 -1.39 -5.93
N ILE A 76 -12.76 -2.49 -5.43
CA ILE A 76 -11.69 -3.24 -6.08
C ILE A 76 -12.21 -4.19 -7.17
N GLN A 77 -12.92 -3.64 -8.16
CA GLN A 77 -13.50 -4.39 -9.28
C GLN A 77 -12.69 -4.18 -10.56
N PHE A 78 -11.37 -4.31 -10.45
CA PHE A 78 -10.46 -4.13 -11.59
C PHE A 78 -10.20 -5.47 -12.27
N ASP A 79 -9.98 -5.44 -13.59
CA ASP A 79 -9.34 -6.58 -14.22
C ASP A 79 -7.85 -6.67 -13.84
N ILE A 80 -7.26 -7.83 -14.11
CA ILE A 80 -5.87 -8.12 -13.75
C ILE A 80 -4.85 -7.20 -14.43
N ILE A 81 -5.14 -6.67 -15.63
CA ILE A 81 -4.23 -5.79 -16.36
C ILE A 81 -4.25 -4.40 -15.72
N VAL A 82 -5.44 -3.86 -15.44
CA VAL A 82 -5.61 -2.60 -14.70
C VAL A 82 -4.90 -2.68 -13.36
N MET A 83 -5.10 -3.78 -12.60
CA MET A 83 -4.46 -3.93 -11.31
C MET A 83 -2.94 -3.99 -11.40
N LYS A 84 -2.37 -4.70 -12.40
CA LYS A 84 -0.90 -4.75 -12.60
C LYS A 84 -0.32 -3.38 -12.91
N LEU A 85 -0.94 -2.63 -13.81
CA LEU A 85 -0.51 -1.27 -14.16
C LEU A 85 -0.65 -0.34 -12.96
N PHE A 86 -1.75 -0.45 -12.21
CA PHE A 86 -1.96 0.34 -11.01
C PHE A 86 -0.90 0.07 -9.93
N LEU A 87 -0.58 -1.21 -9.67
CA LEU A 87 0.50 -1.58 -8.75
C LEU A 87 1.86 -1.05 -9.21
N ALA A 88 2.14 -1.05 -10.53
CA ALA A 88 3.37 -0.46 -11.05
C ALA A 88 3.41 1.06 -10.77
N ILE A 89 2.33 1.80 -11.06
CA ILE A 89 2.24 3.24 -10.76
C ILE A 89 2.49 3.54 -9.29
N VAL A 90 1.90 2.74 -8.38
CA VAL A 90 2.09 2.91 -6.93
C VAL A 90 3.52 2.54 -6.52
N SER A 91 4.13 1.54 -7.14
CA SER A 91 5.50 1.09 -6.86
C SER A 91 6.57 2.12 -7.23
N PHE A 92 6.29 2.97 -8.22
CA PHE A 92 7.14 4.10 -8.62
C PHE A 92 6.62 5.44 -8.10
N SER A 93 5.67 5.44 -7.17
CA SER A 93 5.22 6.67 -6.54
C SER A 93 6.28 7.20 -5.57
N THR A 94 6.64 8.45 -5.75
CA THR A 94 7.51 9.20 -4.83
C THR A 94 6.74 9.72 -3.61
N ILE A 95 5.42 9.53 -3.59
CA ILE A 95 4.57 10.06 -2.55
C ILE A 95 4.54 9.06 -1.38
N ASN A 96 5.18 9.44 -0.28
CA ASN A 96 5.00 8.79 1.01
C ASN A 96 3.67 9.28 1.60
N TYR A 97 2.55 8.71 1.15
CA TYR A 97 1.21 9.17 1.51
C TYR A 97 0.98 9.00 3.02
N THR A 98 1.14 10.08 3.79
CA THR A 98 0.60 10.28 5.17
C THR A 98 1.36 9.69 6.37
N THR A 99 2.52 9.05 6.21
CA THR A 99 3.31 8.67 7.39
C THR A 99 4.19 9.84 7.83
N TYR A 100 3.73 10.59 8.84
CA TYR A 100 4.59 11.48 9.62
C TYR A 100 5.56 10.61 10.43
N SER A 101 6.59 10.15 9.74
CA SER A 101 7.72 9.46 10.33
C SER A 101 8.61 10.49 11.03
N ASN A 102 9.01 10.22 12.28
CA ASN A 102 10.04 11.01 12.98
C ASN A 102 11.44 10.82 12.36
N ILE A 103 11.60 9.86 11.44
CA ILE A 103 12.81 9.65 10.66
C ILE A 103 12.75 10.56 9.43
N PRO A 104 13.80 11.37 9.16
CA PRO A 104 13.84 12.23 7.99
C PRO A 104 13.64 11.41 6.71
N PRO A 105 12.88 11.92 5.73
CA PRO A 105 12.60 11.18 4.51
C PRO A 105 13.91 10.91 3.75
N ILE A 106 14.19 9.63 3.51
CA ILE A 106 15.26 9.24 2.60
C ILE A 106 14.73 9.51 1.20
N ASN A 107 15.34 10.47 0.52
CA ASN A 107 14.91 10.89 -0.81
C ASN A 107 15.58 10.05 -1.89
N VAL A 108 14.83 9.80 -2.97
CA VAL A 108 15.36 9.23 -4.21
C VAL A 108 16.31 10.24 -4.84
N LEU A 109 17.51 9.81 -5.23
CA LEU A 109 18.52 10.66 -5.85
C LEU A 109 18.12 11.03 -7.28
N ASN A 110 17.66 10.06 -8.06
CA ASN A 110 17.20 10.28 -9.44
C ASN A 110 15.67 10.31 -9.53
N ILE A 111 15.04 11.31 -8.92
CA ILE A 111 13.59 11.46 -8.94
C ILE A 111 13.02 11.58 -10.36
N LYS A 112 13.77 12.19 -11.28
CA LYS A 112 13.36 12.37 -12.68
C LYS A 112 13.13 11.02 -13.36
N GLN A 113 14.10 10.11 -13.27
CA GLN A 113 13.97 8.78 -13.88
C GLN A 113 12.80 7.99 -13.29
N VAL A 114 12.52 8.15 -12.00
CA VAL A 114 11.37 7.50 -11.35
C VAL A 114 10.05 8.05 -11.89
N LEU A 115 9.92 9.37 -12.04
CA LEU A 115 8.73 9.98 -12.61
C LEU A 115 8.55 9.59 -14.08
N ASP A 116 9.63 9.57 -14.87
CA ASP A 116 9.58 9.14 -16.27
C ASP A 116 9.05 7.69 -16.40
N ILE A 117 9.46 6.80 -15.49
CA ILE A 117 8.96 5.42 -15.42
C ILE A 117 7.48 5.41 -14.99
N GLN A 118 7.10 6.19 -13.98
CA GLN A 118 5.72 6.25 -13.49
C GLN A 118 4.77 6.75 -14.59
N ASP A 119 5.15 7.82 -15.30
CA ASP A 119 4.37 8.42 -16.38
C ASP A 119 4.11 7.43 -17.52
N LYS A 120 5.12 6.62 -17.87
CA LYS A 120 4.96 5.52 -18.84
C LYS A 120 3.85 4.54 -18.42
N TYR A 121 3.78 4.16 -17.14
CA TYR A 121 2.72 3.28 -16.65
C TYR A 121 1.35 3.97 -16.58
N ILE A 122 1.30 5.26 -16.22
CA ILE A 122 0.08 6.07 -16.24
C ILE A 122 -0.48 6.16 -17.65
N GLU A 123 0.37 6.44 -18.63
CA GLU A 123 -0.02 6.53 -20.04
C GLU A 123 -0.53 5.18 -20.56
N LEU A 124 0.17 4.08 -20.26
CA LEU A 124 -0.25 2.73 -20.62
C LEU A 124 -1.61 2.37 -20.01
N LEU A 125 -1.82 2.69 -18.73
CA LEU A 125 -3.09 2.49 -18.05
C LEU A 125 -4.20 3.28 -18.72
N TRP A 126 -3.98 4.56 -18.99
CA TRP A 126 -4.98 5.41 -19.62
C TRP A 126 -5.37 4.93 -21.02
N ARG A 127 -4.38 4.58 -21.85
CA ARG A 127 -4.60 3.99 -23.18
C ARG A 127 -5.38 2.68 -23.09
N TYR A 128 -5.03 1.80 -22.15
CA TYR A 128 -5.75 0.55 -21.92
C TYR A 128 -7.21 0.79 -21.54
N LEU A 129 -7.47 1.73 -20.63
CA LEU A 129 -8.82 2.04 -20.18
C LEU A 129 -9.68 2.60 -21.32
N LEU A 130 -9.15 3.52 -22.13
CA LEU A 130 -9.87 4.06 -23.29
C LEU A 130 -10.08 3.02 -24.40
N TYR A 131 -9.18 2.06 -24.54
CA TYR A 131 -9.33 0.96 -25.49
C TYR A 131 -10.43 -0.02 -25.05
N LYS A 132 -10.48 -0.35 -23.76
CA LYS A 132 -11.37 -1.38 -23.22
C LYS A 132 -12.76 -0.86 -22.83
N TYR A 133 -12.82 0.39 -22.37
CA TYR A 133 -14.02 1.00 -21.80
C TYR A 133 -14.38 2.27 -22.56
N ASN A 134 -15.64 2.69 -22.47
CA ASN A 134 -15.99 4.04 -22.90
C ASN A 134 -15.38 5.09 -21.95
N TYR A 135 -15.32 6.35 -22.40
CA TYR A 135 -14.69 7.43 -21.65
C TYR A 135 -15.22 7.56 -20.21
N ALA A 136 -16.54 7.50 -20.00
CA ALA A 136 -17.15 7.63 -18.68
C ALA A 136 -16.77 6.48 -17.73
N GLN A 137 -16.75 5.25 -18.24
CA GLN A 137 -16.31 4.07 -17.51
C GLN A 137 -14.81 4.12 -17.21
N ALA A 138 -13.98 4.57 -18.16
CA ALA A 138 -12.55 4.76 -17.97
C ALA A 138 -12.27 5.76 -16.83
N VAL A 139 -12.95 6.91 -16.83
CA VAL A 139 -12.88 7.89 -15.74
C VAL A 139 -13.32 7.28 -14.40
N THR A 140 -14.44 6.54 -14.40
CA THR A 140 -14.94 5.87 -13.18
C THR A 140 -13.93 4.88 -12.62
N CYS A 141 -13.28 4.10 -13.50
CA CYS A 141 -12.22 3.17 -13.13
C CYS A 141 -11.02 3.90 -12.49
N CYS A 142 -10.55 5.00 -13.11
CA CYS A 142 -9.52 5.87 -12.54
C CYS A 142 -9.90 6.41 -11.16
N MET A 143 -11.12 6.91 -10.99
CA MET A 143 -11.60 7.43 -9.72
C MET A 143 -11.66 6.33 -8.65
N ASN A 144 -12.05 5.12 -9.01
CA ASN A 144 -12.07 3.99 -8.08
C ASN A 144 -10.65 3.57 -7.68
N MET A 145 -9.66 3.63 -8.58
CA MET A 145 -8.26 3.39 -8.24
C MET A 145 -7.75 4.42 -7.21
N ILE A 146 -8.02 5.71 -7.44
CA ILE A 146 -7.66 6.77 -6.48
C ILE A 146 -8.34 6.55 -5.12
N ARG A 147 -9.63 6.18 -5.11
CA ARG A 147 -10.34 5.82 -3.87
C ARG A 147 -9.71 4.63 -3.15
N CYS A 148 -9.30 3.59 -3.89
CA CYS A 148 -8.59 2.45 -3.30
C CYS A 148 -7.31 2.90 -2.60
N LEU A 149 -6.53 3.79 -3.22
CA LEU A 149 -5.32 4.35 -2.62
C LEU A 149 -5.62 5.08 -1.32
N PHE A 150 -6.67 5.92 -1.28
CA PHE A 150 -7.02 6.64 -0.06
C PHE A 150 -7.45 5.70 1.06
N VAL A 151 -8.25 4.67 0.79
CA VAL A 151 -8.68 3.71 1.82
C VAL A 151 -7.49 2.90 2.35
N VAL A 152 -6.58 2.45 1.48
CA VAL A 152 -5.35 1.76 1.91
C VAL A 152 -4.47 2.68 2.73
N THR A 153 -4.33 3.94 2.33
CA THR A 153 -3.56 4.96 3.04
C THR A 153 -4.12 5.20 4.44
N GLU A 154 -5.44 5.35 4.57
CA GLU A 154 -6.13 5.50 5.86
C GLU A 154 -5.88 4.28 6.76
N GLY A 155 -5.97 3.07 6.21
CA GLY A 155 -5.72 1.83 6.94
C GLY A 155 -4.27 1.73 7.45
N ILE A 156 -3.29 2.09 6.61
CA ILE A 156 -1.88 2.12 6.98
C ILE A 156 -1.64 3.17 8.07
N SER A 157 -2.17 4.38 7.92
CA SER A 157 -2.02 5.45 8.91
C SER A 157 -2.58 5.05 10.29
N LYS A 158 -3.75 4.40 10.33
CA LYS A 158 -4.33 3.86 11.58
C LYS A 158 -3.45 2.76 12.18
N SER A 159 -2.93 1.85 11.35
CA SER A 159 -2.03 0.78 11.80
C SER A 159 -0.73 1.34 12.39
N ASP A 160 -0.11 2.31 11.73
CA ASP A 160 1.15 2.92 12.17
C ASP A 160 0.95 3.71 13.48
N ASN A 161 -0.18 4.40 13.64
CA ASN A 161 -0.54 5.07 14.90
C ASN A 161 -0.74 4.08 16.05
N LEU A 162 -1.39 2.95 15.81
CA LEU A 162 -1.57 1.90 16.83
C LEU A 162 -0.23 1.27 17.23
N GLN A 163 0.64 1.01 16.26
CA GLN A 163 1.98 0.50 16.54
C GLN A 163 2.77 1.47 17.41
N PHE A 164 2.75 2.77 17.09
CA PHE A 164 3.40 3.80 17.91
C PHE A 164 2.90 3.83 19.37
N ILE A 165 1.59 3.68 19.58
CA ILE A 165 1.01 3.62 20.93
C ILE A 165 1.48 2.35 21.66
N ASN A 166 1.46 1.20 20.99
CA ASN A 166 1.91 -0.06 21.58
C ASN A 166 3.40 -0.01 21.96
N ASP A 167 4.25 0.56 21.11
CA ASP A 167 5.69 0.71 21.38
C ASP A 167 5.93 1.62 22.60
N LYS A 168 5.15 2.70 22.74
CA LYS A 168 5.19 3.56 23.93
C LYS A 168 4.75 2.85 25.21
N VAL A 169 3.65 2.09 25.15
CA VAL A 169 3.17 1.33 26.32
C VAL A 169 4.21 0.29 26.72
N LYS A 170 4.82 -0.39 25.75
CA LYS A 170 5.89 -1.36 26.02
C LYS A 170 7.10 -0.71 26.69
N HIS A 171 7.56 0.42 26.17
CA HIS A 171 8.64 1.19 26.80
C HIS A 171 8.29 1.62 28.23
N LEU A 172 7.07 2.10 28.48
CA LEU A 172 6.63 2.46 29.83
C LEU A 172 6.62 1.28 30.79
N ILE A 173 6.23 0.09 30.32
CA ILE A 173 6.26 -1.14 31.13
C ILE A 173 7.72 -1.49 31.46
N GLU A 174 8.61 -1.50 30.46
CA GLU A 174 10.04 -1.79 30.63
C GLU A 174 10.70 -0.80 31.62
N ASP A 175 10.41 0.50 31.49
CA ASP A 175 10.92 1.55 32.40
C ASP A 175 10.39 1.35 33.84
N THR A 176 9.11 0.99 33.97
CA THR A 176 8.48 0.74 35.28
C THR A 176 9.08 -0.50 35.95
N GLU A 177 9.25 -1.60 35.21
CA GLU A 177 9.90 -2.83 35.71
C GLU A 177 11.35 -2.58 36.14
N GLN A 178 12.11 -1.79 35.37
CA GLN A 178 13.48 -1.41 35.75
C GLN A 178 13.50 -0.54 37.02
N SER A 179 12.59 0.42 37.15
CA SER A 179 12.50 1.28 38.33
C SER A 179 12.07 0.53 39.61
N LEU A 180 11.25 -0.52 39.48
CA LEU A 180 10.84 -1.37 40.59
C LEU A 180 11.98 -2.31 41.02
N ASN A 181 12.70 -2.91 40.06
CA ASN A 181 13.85 -3.78 40.33
C ASN A 181 15.09 -3.04 40.89
N LEU A 182 15.17 -1.71 40.74
CA LEU A 182 16.23 -0.88 41.33
C LEU A 182 15.90 -0.42 42.78
N ASN A 183 14.66 -0.64 43.23
CA ASN A 183 14.19 -0.26 44.56
C ASN A 183 14.07 -1.46 45.54
N ASP A 184 14.49 -2.65 45.12
CA ASP A 184 14.75 -3.84 45.96
C ASP A 184 16.26 -4.06 46.15
#